data_AF-A0A3P1V5E1-F1
#
_entry.id   AF-A0A3P1V5E1-F1
#
_cell.length_a   1.000
_cell.length_b   1.000
_cell.length_c   1.000
_cell.angle_alpha   90.00
_cell.angle_beta   90.00
_cell.angle_gamma   90.00
#
_symmetry.space_group_name_H-M   'P 1'
#
loop_
_entity.id
_entity.type
_entity.pdbx_description
1 polymer ?
#
loop_
_entity_poly.entity_id
_entity_poly.type
_entity_poly.pdbx_seq_one_letter_code
_entity_poly.pdbx_strand_id
1 'polypeptide(L)'
;MEDQEKNKEYQNEKNYIVDLEELGFLKLKKNDLSFEEERYKKKYEILQYDSKEVREFISKLRNIKVNEERIVEKELKSKKNEKFPNKFLFKDVSMGRDIHEILLYFLAEDEKKIYYDYIPSINNEKNKYTNLSRKIIRTWKIRYEGTEYINEKFLYIEKINKILSIINRDKSSVFPIIRENIIDSIEFKYNVNLNSIEKILKKNFRECKYFIGNTAGEELFTFCYYDIIVQLIVYDFLHYNFSNEEKEENFNKIENFLNEYFRYLDQLSKKIDSINREGEIYNDFKDFLILNANLFKERQKLKDIDLFQKYPLKTEPLSKEKDFLYFLSKKFKSSEDFNKVLIFCGDFLDLDIVKDKVNKENGFSNLSNFQNLEILKKSDISEILYGSRKPKNNFDKEQKAILKILLNYPFFGDANLQIKKVITSIVTQEKTPIYPFRKNLKSLITDEKLRNNNRVISILRLLITREMYKEKKNEEGFKKSNILEKMIIEILLKINSIKESSERVMIKRKFFEDFFKTLIKSQKKKIIISSDLDILEFFEP
;
A
#
# COMPACT_ATOMS: atom_id res chain seq x y z
N MET A 1 27.81 42.41 -1.20
CA MET A 1 26.95 41.55 -2.04
C MET A 1 27.46 40.10 -2.06
N GLU A 2 28.77 39.86 -2.26
CA GLU A 2 29.34 38.50 -2.20
C GLU A 2 29.10 37.75 -0.88
N ASP A 3 29.21 38.43 0.27
CA ASP A 3 28.94 37.81 1.57
C ASP A 3 27.46 37.44 1.78
N GLN A 4 26.54 38.16 1.14
CA GLN A 4 25.10 37.84 1.20
C GLN A 4 24.75 36.66 0.30
N GLU A 5 25.39 36.53 -0.87
CA GLU A 5 25.20 35.39 -1.77
C GLU A 5 25.82 34.11 -1.21
N LYS A 6 27.05 34.16 -0.70
CA LYS A 6 27.71 33.03 -0.03
C LYS A 6 26.88 32.55 1.18
N ASN A 7 26.33 33.47 1.97
CA ASN A 7 25.51 33.12 3.13
C ASN A 7 24.16 32.50 2.70
N LYS A 8 23.57 32.97 1.60
CA LYS A 8 22.35 32.39 1.02
C LYS A 8 22.57 30.98 0.45
N GLU A 9 23.70 30.74 -0.22
CA GLU A 9 24.06 29.41 -0.70
C GLU A 9 24.31 28.43 0.44
N TYR A 10 25.00 28.88 1.49
CA TYR A 10 25.21 28.11 2.71
C TYR A 10 23.90 27.71 3.40
N GLN A 11 22.94 28.64 3.54
CA GLN A 11 21.63 28.33 4.12
C GLN A 11 20.82 27.35 3.25
N ASN A 12 20.94 27.44 1.92
CA ASN A 12 20.28 26.49 1.02
C ASN A 12 20.90 25.09 1.11
N GLU A 13 22.23 24.95 1.11
CA GLU A 13 22.91 23.67 1.31
C GLU A 13 22.48 23.03 2.64
N LYS A 14 22.44 23.83 3.71
CA LYS A 14 21.97 23.40 5.03
C LYS A 14 20.55 22.83 4.99
N ASN A 15 19.63 23.47 4.27
CA ASN A 15 18.26 22.98 4.13
C ASN A 15 18.20 21.64 3.38
N TYR A 16 18.98 21.48 2.30
CA TYR A 16 19.03 20.22 1.56
C TYR A 16 19.59 19.07 2.41
N ILE A 17 20.57 19.33 3.27
CA ILE A 17 21.11 18.33 4.19
C ILE A 17 20.04 17.88 5.20
N VAL A 18 19.30 18.82 5.79
CA VAL A 18 18.20 18.51 6.71
C VAL A 18 17.10 17.73 6.00
N ASP A 19 16.69 18.14 4.79
CA ASP A 19 15.67 17.41 4.02
C ASP A 19 16.10 15.96 3.72
N LEU A 20 17.38 15.73 3.39
CA LEU A 20 17.93 14.39 3.16
C LEU A 20 18.04 13.55 4.45
N GLU A 21 18.29 14.18 5.60
CA GLU A 21 18.23 13.53 6.92
C GLU A 21 16.78 13.13 7.25
N GLU A 22 15.82 14.04 7.08
CA GLU A 22 14.39 13.78 7.33
C GLU A 22 13.80 12.70 6.42
N LEU A 23 14.31 12.60 5.19
CA LEU A 23 14.01 11.50 4.27
C LEU A 23 14.62 10.16 4.69
N GLY A 24 15.58 10.16 5.62
CA GLY A 24 16.32 9.00 6.07
C GLY A 24 17.47 8.59 5.15
N PHE A 25 17.88 9.46 4.21
CA PHE A 25 18.99 9.18 3.29
C PHE A 25 20.35 9.51 3.92
N LEU A 26 20.51 10.71 4.49
CA LEU A 26 21.74 11.10 5.18
C LEU A 26 21.66 10.78 6.68
N LYS A 27 22.80 10.49 7.29
CA LYS A 27 22.96 10.27 8.73
C LYS A 27 23.80 11.38 9.32
N LEU A 28 23.21 12.09 10.28
CA LEU A 28 23.84 13.22 10.94
C LEU A 28 24.05 12.92 12.43
N LYS A 29 25.18 13.34 12.96
CA LYS A 29 25.41 13.43 14.40
C LYS A 29 25.32 14.89 14.81
N LYS A 30 24.40 15.21 15.71
CA LYS A 30 24.25 16.57 16.23
C LYS A 30 25.40 16.88 17.19
N ASN A 31 25.97 18.06 17.04
CA ASN A 31 26.98 18.60 17.94
C ASN A 31 26.27 19.48 18.98
N ASP A 32 26.63 19.32 20.25
CA ASP A 32 26.22 20.25 21.31
C ASP A 32 27.03 21.54 21.14
N LEU A 33 26.41 22.54 20.53
CA LEU A 33 26.99 23.87 20.32
C LEU A 33 26.24 24.89 21.16
N SER A 34 26.96 25.87 21.70
CA SER A 34 26.36 27.03 22.33
C SER A 34 25.66 27.94 21.30
N PHE A 35 24.73 28.80 21.75
CA PHE A 35 23.97 29.71 20.89
C PHE A 35 24.86 30.66 20.05
N GLU A 36 26.05 31.02 20.55
CA GLU A 36 27.03 31.83 19.82
C GLU A 36 27.79 31.02 18.76
N GLU A 37 28.09 29.75 19.04
CA GLU A 37 28.76 28.85 18.09
C GLU A 37 27.85 28.41 16.95
N GLU A 38 26.54 28.31 17.18
CA GLU A 38 25.53 28.01 16.16
C GLU A 38 25.52 29.02 15.00
N ARG A 39 26.01 30.25 15.23
CA ARG A 39 26.10 31.28 14.18
C ARG A 39 27.18 30.99 13.14
N TYR A 40 28.22 30.22 13.49
CA TYR A 40 29.42 30.05 12.65
C TYR A 40 29.87 28.59 12.46
N LYS A 41 29.40 27.62 13.25
CA LYS A 41 29.74 26.19 13.13
C LYS A 41 28.54 25.37 12.64
N LYS A 42 28.81 24.29 11.91
CA LYS A 42 27.77 23.31 11.51
C LYS A 42 27.29 22.56 12.77
N LYS A 43 25.96 22.58 13.01
CA LYS A 43 25.29 21.87 14.13
C LYS A 43 25.32 20.34 14.01
N TYR A 44 25.89 19.83 12.92
CA TYR A 44 25.90 18.43 12.61
C TYR A 44 27.17 18.02 11.88
N GLU A 45 27.56 16.78 12.11
CA GLU A 45 28.58 16.03 11.39
C GLU A 45 27.89 15.01 10.49
N ILE A 46 28.29 14.94 9.21
CA ILE A 46 27.83 13.91 8.27
C ILE A 46 28.65 12.66 8.55
N LEU A 47 27.99 11.54 8.85
CA LEU A 47 28.69 10.36 9.35
C LEU A 47 29.26 9.45 8.26
N GLN A 48 28.62 9.40 7.09
CA GLN A 48 28.86 8.34 6.11
C GLN A 48 29.66 8.78 4.88
N TYR A 49 29.73 10.07 4.60
CA TYR A 49 30.27 10.60 3.34
C TYR A 49 31.17 11.79 3.60
N ASP A 50 32.11 12.02 2.70
CA ASP A 50 32.95 13.21 2.76
C ASP A 50 32.12 14.49 2.53
N SER A 51 32.51 15.57 3.21
CA SER A 51 31.81 16.85 3.14
C SER A 51 31.89 17.53 1.77
N LYS A 52 32.91 17.23 0.95
CA LYS A 52 33.02 17.71 -0.43
C LYS A 52 32.09 16.89 -1.34
N GLU A 53 32.09 15.58 -1.19
CA GLU A 53 31.18 14.68 -1.93
C GLU A 53 29.71 15.07 -1.73
N VAL A 54 29.29 15.31 -0.49
CA VAL A 54 27.91 15.72 -0.18
C VAL A 54 27.56 17.08 -0.83
N ARG A 55 28.51 18.01 -0.84
CA ARG A 55 28.33 19.33 -1.48
C ARG A 55 28.14 19.21 -2.99
N GLU A 56 28.95 18.40 -3.64
CA GLU A 56 28.84 18.12 -5.07
C GLU A 56 27.51 17.42 -5.40
N PHE A 57 27.11 16.44 -4.59
CA PHE A 57 25.83 15.74 -4.70
C PHE A 57 24.63 16.70 -4.59
N ILE A 58 24.61 17.57 -3.57
CA ILE A 58 23.56 18.58 -3.40
C ILE A 58 23.55 19.57 -4.56
N SER A 59 24.71 19.99 -5.05
CA SER A 59 24.81 20.85 -6.23
C SER A 59 24.16 20.19 -7.46
N LYS A 60 24.43 18.90 -7.68
CA LYS A 60 23.80 18.14 -8.77
C LYS A 60 22.29 18.02 -8.60
N LEU A 61 21.79 17.73 -7.39
CA LEU A 61 20.35 17.69 -7.07
C LEU A 61 19.66 19.05 -7.32
N ARG A 62 20.31 20.16 -6.97
CA ARG A 62 19.80 21.52 -7.23
C ARG A 62 19.64 21.80 -8.72
N ASN A 63 20.47 21.18 -9.56
CA ASN A 63 20.55 21.43 -10.99
C ASN A 63 19.73 20.48 -11.85
N ILE A 64 19.00 19.51 -11.26
CA ILE A 64 18.15 18.59 -12.04
C ILE A 64 17.11 19.39 -12.84
N LYS A 65 17.15 19.24 -14.16
CA LYS A 65 16.18 19.77 -15.13
C LYS A 65 15.81 18.62 -16.06
N VAL A 66 14.55 18.19 -16.08
CA VAL A 66 14.06 17.23 -17.09
C VAL A 66 13.29 18.04 -18.14
N ASN A 67 13.59 17.83 -19.44
CA ASN A 67 12.94 18.39 -20.63
C ASN A 67 12.67 19.90 -20.70
N GLU A 68 13.69 20.76 -20.82
CA GLU A 68 13.63 22.25 -20.99
C GLU A 68 12.72 23.06 -20.02
N GLU A 69 11.91 22.40 -19.20
CA GLU A 69 10.87 22.91 -18.31
C GLU A 69 10.66 21.96 -17.12
N ARG A 70 11.67 21.80 -16.25
CA ARG A 70 11.56 21.18 -14.89
C ARG A 70 11.15 19.70 -14.86
N ILE A 71 11.53 19.03 -13.77
CA ILE A 71 11.12 17.64 -13.42
C ILE A 71 9.59 17.49 -13.32
N VAL A 72 8.89 18.60 -13.08
CA VAL A 72 7.46 18.62 -12.78
C VAL A 72 6.67 18.92 -14.05
N GLU A 73 5.97 17.92 -14.60
CA GLU A 73 5.00 18.18 -15.67
C GLU A 73 3.96 19.23 -15.25
N LYS A 74 3.77 20.21 -16.14
CA LYS A 74 2.98 21.44 -15.96
C LYS A 74 1.47 21.24 -15.81
N GLU A 75 0.95 20.02 -15.88
CA GLU A 75 -0.52 19.84 -15.87
C GLU A 75 -1.19 20.27 -14.55
N LEU A 76 -0.42 20.51 -13.47
CA LEU A 76 -0.98 20.72 -12.13
C LEU A 76 -0.51 21.95 -11.34
N LYS A 77 0.31 22.86 -11.91
CA LYS A 77 0.76 24.08 -11.20
C LYS A 77 0.40 25.34 -11.99
N SER A 78 -0.33 26.26 -11.35
CA SER A 78 -0.50 27.62 -11.87
C SER A 78 0.87 28.30 -12.01
N LYS A 79 1.09 28.96 -13.15
CA LYS A 79 2.34 29.61 -13.63
C LYS A 79 3.03 30.63 -12.68
N LYS A 80 2.62 30.78 -11.42
CA LYS A 80 3.09 31.88 -10.53
C LYS A 80 4.34 31.59 -9.67
N ASN A 81 4.90 30.38 -9.68
CA ASN A 81 6.03 30.02 -8.79
C ASN A 81 7.32 29.66 -9.57
N GLU A 82 7.74 30.55 -10.47
CA GLU A 82 8.90 30.30 -11.34
C GLU A 82 10.28 30.49 -10.67
N LYS A 83 10.37 31.06 -9.46
CA LYS A 83 11.69 31.46 -8.90
C LYS A 83 12.61 30.33 -8.43
N PHE A 84 12.14 29.08 -8.27
CA PHE A 84 13.00 27.95 -7.83
C PHE A 84 12.56 26.61 -8.45
N PRO A 85 13.28 26.08 -9.46
CA PRO A 85 12.85 24.89 -10.19
C PRO A 85 12.76 23.61 -9.34
N ASN A 86 13.54 23.51 -8.25
CA ASN A 86 13.63 22.29 -7.42
C ASN A 86 13.26 22.49 -5.93
N LYS A 87 12.57 23.58 -5.58
CA LYS A 87 12.19 23.89 -4.18
C LYS A 87 11.38 22.79 -3.48
N PHE A 88 10.71 21.93 -4.25
CA PHE A 88 9.84 20.89 -3.70
C PHE A 88 10.35 19.47 -3.95
N LEU A 89 11.57 19.30 -4.48
CA LEU A 89 12.12 18.00 -4.87
C LEU A 89 11.98 16.94 -3.76
N PHE A 90 12.52 17.21 -2.57
CA PHE A 90 12.45 16.26 -1.46
C PHE A 90 11.08 16.10 -0.87
N LYS A 91 10.27 17.16 -0.89
CA LYS A 91 8.85 17.04 -0.53
C LYS A 91 8.14 16.09 -1.47
N ASP A 92 8.36 16.19 -2.77
CA ASP A 92 7.73 15.34 -3.78
C ASP A 92 8.27 13.89 -3.67
N VAL A 93 9.58 13.69 -3.46
CA VAL A 93 10.18 12.37 -3.14
C VAL A 93 9.56 11.75 -1.88
N SER A 94 9.43 12.52 -0.79
CA SER A 94 8.82 12.04 0.48
C SER A 94 7.36 11.61 0.32
N MET A 95 6.69 12.11 -0.73
CA MET A 95 5.31 11.77 -1.10
C MET A 95 5.22 10.62 -2.11
N GLY A 96 6.35 10.03 -2.50
CA GLY A 96 6.40 8.97 -3.50
C GLY A 96 6.21 9.47 -4.94
N ARG A 97 6.40 10.78 -5.19
CA ARG A 97 6.19 11.42 -6.49
C ARG A 97 7.50 11.60 -7.24
N ASP A 98 7.41 11.49 -8.56
CA ASP A 98 8.48 11.77 -9.51
C ASP A 98 9.78 10.97 -9.24
N ILE A 99 9.71 9.92 -8.41
CA ILE A 99 10.86 9.12 -7.98
C ILE A 99 11.49 8.42 -9.18
N HIS A 100 10.68 7.97 -10.13
CA HIS A 100 11.15 7.28 -11.32
C HIS A 100 11.93 8.24 -12.23
N GLU A 101 11.38 9.44 -12.46
CA GLU A 101 11.95 10.50 -13.27
C GLU A 101 13.27 11.00 -12.66
N ILE A 102 13.31 11.15 -11.33
CA ILE A 102 14.52 11.51 -10.59
C ILE A 102 15.54 10.37 -10.69
N LEU A 103 15.13 9.11 -10.53
CA LEU A 103 16.03 7.96 -10.66
C LEU A 103 16.68 7.93 -12.06
N LEU A 104 15.88 8.05 -13.12
CA LEU A 104 16.36 8.05 -14.51
C LEU A 104 17.43 9.13 -14.78
N TYR A 105 17.35 10.28 -14.11
CA TYR A 105 18.36 11.33 -14.21
C TYR A 105 19.73 10.90 -13.66
N PHE A 106 19.75 10.02 -12.66
CA PHE A 106 20.97 9.50 -12.05
C PHE A 106 21.50 8.22 -12.70
N LEU A 107 20.71 7.57 -13.56
CA LEU A 107 21.14 6.36 -14.27
C LEU A 107 22.03 6.70 -15.49
N ALA A 108 23.10 5.94 -15.65
CA ALA A 108 23.82 5.87 -16.92
C ALA A 108 22.97 5.18 -18.01
N GLU A 109 23.33 5.33 -19.29
CA GLU A 109 22.53 4.79 -20.40
C GLU A 109 22.40 3.26 -20.39
N ASP A 110 23.46 2.55 -20.02
CA ASP A 110 23.44 1.11 -19.81
C ASP A 110 22.56 0.71 -18.62
N GLU A 111 22.62 1.46 -17.52
CA GLU A 111 21.73 1.27 -16.36
C GLU A 111 20.26 1.51 -16.71
N LYS A 112 19.95 2.51 -17.55
CA LYS A 112 18.59 2.77 -18.03
C LYS A 112 18.06 1.60 -18.85
N LYS A 113 18.89 1.03 -19.73
CA LYS A 113 18.51 -0.14 -20.52
C LYS A 113 18.15 -1.31 -19.60
N ILE A 114 19.00 -1.61 -18.61
CA ILE A 114 18.72 -2.64 -17.60
C ILE A 114 17.44 -2.31 -16.83
N TYR A 115 17.25 -1.06 -16.41
CA TYR A 115 16.05 -0.62 -15.71
C TYR A 115 14.78 -0.89 -16.52
N TYR A 116 14.76 -0.50 -17.80
CA TYR A 116 13.62 -0.70 -18.69
C TYR A 116 13.37 -2.15 -19.05
N ASP A 117 14.40 -3.00 -19.09
CA ASP A 117 14.26 -4.43 -19.37
C ASP A 117 13.70 -5.20 -18.15
N TYR A 118 14.14 -4.83 -16.92
CA TYR A 118 13.79 -5.56 -15.69
C TYR A 118 12.50 -5.07 -15.01
N ILE A 119 12.19 -3.78 -15.02
CA ILE A 119 11.04 -3.26 -14.28
C ILE A 119 9.68 -3.74 -14.81
N PRO A 120 9.44 -3.84 -16.14
CA PRO A 120 8.19 -4.39 -16.66
C PRO A 120 7.97 -5.86 -16.27
N SER A 121 9.01 -6.69 -16.29
CA SER A 121 8.91 -8.09 -15.87
C SER A 121 8.62 -8.20 -14.37
N ILE A 122 9.30 -7.41 -13.54
CA ILE A 122 9.03 -7.28 -12.11
C ILE A 122 7.59 -6.83 -11.82
N ASN A 123 7.06 -5.85 -12.56
CA ASN A 123 5.70 -5.34 -12.36
C ASN A 123 4.61 -6.36 -12.75
N ASN A 124 4.83 -7.15 -13.79
CA ASN A 124 3.90 -8.23 -14.17
C ASN A 124 3.84 -9.31 -13.09
N GLU A 125 5.01 -9.73 -12.60
CA GLU A 125 5.14 -10.70 -11.51
C GLU A 125 4.49 -10.20 -10.20
N LYS A 126 4.68 -8.92 -9.86
CA LYS A 126 4.06 -8.26 -8.70
C LYS A 126 2.54 -8.42 -8.65
N ASN A 127 1.86 -8.22 -9.79
CA ASN A 127 0.41 -8.37 -9.88
C ASN A 127 -0.02 -9.82 -9.71
N LYS A 128 0.73 -10.76 -10.32
CA LYS A 128 0.48 -12.20 -10.19
C LYS A 128 0.59 -12.66 -8.73
N TYR A 129 1.68 -12.34 -8.03
CA TYR A 129 1.87 -12.74 -6.63
C TYR A 129 0.81 -12.15 -5.70
N THR A 130 0.57 -10.84 -5.79
CA THR A 130 -0.41 -10.19 -4.92
C THR A 130 -1.80 -10.76 -5.13
N ASN A 131 -2.19 -11.06 -6.37
CA ASN A 131 -3.48 -11.67 -6.65
C ASN A 131 -3.60 -13.08 -6.05
N LEU A 132 -2.58 -13.95 -6.23
CA LEU A 132 -2.58 -15.29 -5.64
C LEU A 132 -2.61 -15.24 -4.10
N SER A 133 -1.70 -14.48 -3.48
CA SER A 133 -1.60 -14.42 -2.02
C SER A 133 -2.85 -13.80 -1.40
N ARG A 134 -3.39 -12.72 -1.97
CA ARG A 134 -4.66 -12.13 -1.49
C ARG A 134 -5.84 -13.06 -1.66
N LYS A 135 -5.89 -13.84 -2.76
CA LYS A 135 -6.92 -14.86 -2.96
C LYS A 135 -6.87 -15.90 -1.83
N ILE A 136 -5.70 -16.44 -1.53
CA ILE A 136 -5.52 -17.39 -0.43
C ILE A 136 -5.94 -16.76 0.90
N ILE A 137 -5.46 -15.55 1.22
CA ILE A 137 -5.82 -14.87 2.48
C ILE A 137 -7.34 -14.70 2.62
N ARG A 138 -8.03 -14.35 1.54
CA ARG A 138 -9.48 -14.15 1.53
C ARG A 138 -10.28 -15.45 1.59
N THR A 139 -9.79 -16.51 0.93
CA THR A 139 -10.47 -17.81 0.87
C THR A 139 -10.25 -18.60 2.16
N TRP A 140 -9.03 -18.56 2.71
CA TRP A 140 -8.65 -19.31 3.89
C TRP A 140 -8.89 -18.46 5.13
N LYS A 141 -10.12 -18.48 5.65
CA LYS A 141 -10.50 -17.69 6.82
C LYS A 141 -10.38 -18.54 8.09
N ILE A 142 -9.96 -17.91 9.17
CA ILE A 142 -10.06 -18.50 10.51
C ILE A 142 -11.55 -18.78 10.82
N ARG A 143 -11.88 -19.94 11.41
CA ARG A 143 -13.26 -20.34 11.74
C ARG A 143 -13.88 -19.43 12.81
N TYR A 144 -15.16 -19.11 12.63
CA TYR A 144 -16.01 -18.45 13.64
C TYR A 144 -17.38 -19.15 13.72
N GLU A 145 -18.10 -18.96 14.84
CA GLU A 145 -19.48 -19.43 14.99
C GLU A 145 -20.35 -18.97 13.80
N GLY A 146 -21.11 -19.90 13.20
CA GLY A 146 -21.98 -19.65 12.04
C GLY A 146 -21.40 -19.98 10.66
N THR A 147 -20.19 -20.55 10.55
CA THR A 147 -19.63 -21.07 9.28
C THR A 147 -19.77 -22.59 9.20
N GLU A 148 -20.92 -23.07 8.71
CA GLU A 148 -21.28 -24.50 8.69
C GLU A 148 -20.91 -25.26 7.41
N TYR A 149 -20.52 -24.57 6.33
CA TYR A 149 -20.53 -25.16 4.97
C TYR A 149 -19.16 -25.51 4.35
N ILE A 150 -18.14 -25.82 5.14
CA ILE A 150 -16.82 -26.13 4.57
C ILE A 150 -16.16 -27.33 5.26
N ASN A 151 -15.71 -28.30 4.47
CA ASN A 151 -15.31 -29.63 4.91
C ASN A 151 -13.86 -29.73 5.40
N GLU A 152 -12.95 -28.89 4.90
CA GLU A 152 -11.52 -29.02 5.26
C GLU A 152 -11.09 -28.07 6.39
N LYS A 153 -10.43 -28.66 7.39
CA LYS A 153 -9.92 -27.96 8.58
C LYS A 153 -8.41 -28.07 8.61
N PHE A 154 -7.75 -26.92 8.55
CA PHE A 154 -6.30 -26.78 8.54
C PHE A 154 -5.82 -26.00 9.76
N LEU A 155 -4.56 -26.20 10.14
CA LEU A 155 -3.90 -25.37 11.13
C LEU A 155 -3.46 -24.04 10.52
N TYR A 156 -3.45 -22.97 11.32
CA TYR A 156 -3.02 -21.65 10.84
C TYR A 156 -1.63 -21.63 10.21
N ILE A 157 -0.73 -22.49 10.69
CA ILE A 157 0.62 -22.65 10.15
C ILE A 157 0.60 -23.10 8.67
N GLU A 158 -0.37 -23.92 8.26
CA GLU A 158 -0.47 -24.43 6.88
C GLU A 158 -0.85 -23.31 5.90
N LYS A 159 -1.74 -22.39 6.29
CA LYS A 159 -2.03 -21.17 5.52
C LYS A 159 -0.77 -20.34 5.30
N ILE A 160 -0.01 -20.10 6.37
CA ILE A 160 1.21 -19.28 6.30
C ILE A 160 2.25 -19.98 5.43
N ASN A 161 2.47 -21.28 5.60
CA ASN A 161 3.39 -22.06 4.77
C ASN A 161 3.00 -22.01 3.29
N LYS A 162 1.70 -22.12 2.97
CA LYS A 162 1.22 -22.02 1.58
C LYS A 162 1.48 -20.63 0.99
N ILE A 163 1.16 -19.57 1.73
CA ILE A 163 1.43 -18.19 1.30
C ILE A 163 2.92 -17.99 1.04
N LEU A 164 3.78 -18.41 1.98
CA LEU A 164 5.24 -18.26 1.87
C LEU A 164 5.80 -19.10 0.72
N SER A 165 5.26 -20.29 0.46
CA SER A 165 5.69 -21.14 -0.66
C SER A 165 5.50 -20.45 -2.02
N ILE A 166 4.43 -19.66 -2.19
CA ILE A 166 4.16 -18.93 -3.45
C ILE A 166 5.18 -17.82 -3.67
N ILE A 167 5.52 -17.08 -2.61
CA ILE A 167 6.54 -16.03 -2.70
C ILE A 167 7.92 -16.63 -2.95
N ASN A 168 8.17 -17.84 -2.43
CA ASN A 168 9.48 -18.50 -2.50
C ASN A 168 9.70 -19.28 -3.80
N ARG A 169 8.65 -19.84 -4.42
CA ARG A 169 8.73 -20.73 -5.59
C ARG A 169 9.39 -20.07 -6.80
N ASP A 170 9.20 -18.77 -6.98
CA ASP A 170 9.67 -18.03 -8.16
C ASP A 170 10.85 -17.10 -7.85
N LYS A 171 11.52 -17.26 -6.69
CA LYS A 171 12.75 -16.52 -6.37
C LYS A 171 13.86 -16.76 -7.39
N SER A 172 13.90 -17.95 -8.00
CA SER A 172 14.89 -18.36 -9.00
C SER A 172 14.71 -17.69 -10.37
N SER A 173 13.50 -17.25 -10.72
CA SER A 173 13.21 -16.56 -11.98
C SER A 173 13.40 -15.04 -11.88
N VAL A 174 13.19 -14.46 -10.70
CA VAL A 174 13.28 -13.01 -10.48
C VAL A 174 14.68 -12.55 -10.04
N PHE A 175 15.49 -13.42 -9.43
CA PHE A 175 16.87 -13.12 -9.01
C PHE A 175 17.90 -13.99 -9.76
N PRO A 176 18.32 -13.63 -10.99
CA PRO A 176 19.29 -14.43 -11.72
C PRO A 176 20.68 -14.50 -11.05
N ILE A 177 21.01 -13.54 -10.17
CA ILE A 177 22.31 -13.43 -9.50
C ILE A 177 22.27 -13.94 -8.05
N ILE A 178 21.10 -13.99 -7.39
CA ILE A 178 20.96 -14.62 -6.07
C ILE A 178 20.59 -16.09 -6.26
N ARG A 179 21.50 -16.85 -6.88
CA ARG A 179 21.44 -18.32 -6.88
C ARG A 179 21.95 -18.81 -5.53
N GLU A 180 21.05 -18.99 -4.56
CA GLU A 180 21.07 -20.08 -3.57
C GLU A 180 20.00 -19.87 -2.47
N ASN A 181 19.38 -20.98 -2.06
CA ASN A 181 18.18 -21.09 -1.23
C ASN A 181 18.30 -20.41 0.14
N ILE A 182 17.38 -19.50 0.44
CA ILE A 182 17.26 -18.86 1.77
C ILE A 182 16.10 -19.42 2.61
N ILE A 183 15.20 -20.20 2.03
CA ILE A 183 14.06 -20.76 2.79
C ILE A 183 13.79 -22.18 2.30
N ASP A 184 14.74 -23.08 2.50
CA ASP A 184 14.41 -24.48 2.69
C ASP A 184 14.48 -24.80 4.19
N SER A 185 13.44 -25.48 4.67
CA SER A 185 13.17 -25.94 6.04
C SER A 185 12.74 -24.89 7.09
N ILE A 186 11.46 -24.49 7.05
CA ILE A 186 10.71 -24.35 8.30
C ILE A 186 9.89 -25.62 8.48
N GLU A 187 10.59 -26.74 8.63
CA GLU A 187 10.14 -27.80 9.54
C GLU A 187 11.33 -28.67 9.97
N PHE A 188 11.49 -28.70 11.29
CA PHE A 188 12.19 -29.68 12.12
C PHE A 188 13.72 -29.80 12.12
N LYS A 189 14.23 -29.53 13.34
CA LYS A 189 15.48 -29.97 13.97
C LYS A 189 16.76 -29.20 13.64
N TYR A 190 17.27 -28.60 14.72
CA TYR A 190 18.62 -28.07 14.94
C TYR A 190 18.94 -26.67 14.40
N ASN A 191 19.37 -25.83 15.35
CA ASN A 191 20.32 -24.74 15.23
C ASN A 191 21.00 -24.61 13.85
N VAL A 192 20.40 -23.86 12.92
CA VAL A 192 21.16 -23.28 11.82
C VAL A 192 21.86 -22.06 12.37
N ASN A 193 23.14 -22.25 12.69
CA ASN A 193 24.05 -21.25 13.18
C ASN A 193 24.18 -20.12 12.14
N LEU A 194 23.73 -18.90 12.49
CA LEU A 194 23.78 -17.66 11.70
C LEU A 194 25.17 -17.39 11.06
N ASN A 195 26.24 -17.98 11.60
CA ASN A 195 27.61 -17.90 11.13
C ASN A 195 27.85 -18.50 9.71
N SER A 196 26.96 -19.34 9.20
CA SER A 196 27.12 -19.96 7.87
C SER A 196 26.62 -19.05 6.74
N ILE A 197 25.54 -18.30 6.97
CA ILE A 197 25.00 -17.28 6.03
C ILE A 197 25.95 -16.07 5.93
N GLU A 198 26.53 -15.62 7.05
CA GLU A 198 27.54 -14.57 7.04
C GLU A 198 28.77 -14.94 6.19
N LYS A 199 29.19 -16.21 6.20
CA LYS A 199 30.32 -16.69 5.39
C LYS A 199 30.00 -16.73 3.90
N ILE A 200 28.76 -17.04 3.52
CA ILE A 200 28.31 -17.12 2.12
C ILE A 200 28.09 -15.72 1.53
N LEU A 201 27.44 -14.83 2.28
CA LEU A 201 27.28 -13.42 1.88
C LEU A 201 28.66 -12.74 1.78
N LYS A 202 29.57 -12.93 2.73
CA LYS A 202 30.95 -12.41 2.65
C LYS A 202 31.77 -13.00 1.51
N LYS A 203 31.44 -14.20 1.00
CA LYS A 203 32.14 -14.82 -0.15
C LYS A 203 31.68 -14.27 -1.50
N ASN A 204 30.38 -13.99 -1.66
CA ASN A 204 29.80 -13.52 -2.93
C ASN A 204 29.74 -11.98 -3.07
N PHE A 205 29.87 -11.22 -1.98
CA PHE A 205 29.87 -9.75 -2.02
C PHE A 205 31.23 -9.10 -2.31
N ARG A 206 32.33 -9.87 -2.33
CA ARG A 206 33.67 -9.28 -2.48
C ARG A 206 33.95 -8.70 -3.87
N GLU A 207 33.12 -8.94 -4.89
CA GLU A 207 33.42 -8.54 -6.28
C GLU A 207 32.22 -8.01 -7.12
N CYS A 208 31.05 -7.74 -6.53
CA CYS A 208 29.93 -7.25 -7.33
C CYS A 208 29.88 -5.71 -7.38
N LYS A 209 30.19 -5.15 -8.57
CA LYS A 209 29.84 -3.77 -8.93
C LYS A 209 28.34 -3.51 -8.65
N TYR A 210 27.99 -2.26 -8.33
CA TYR A 210 26.61 -1.79 -8.25
C TYR A 210 25.73 -2.37 -9.38
N PHE A 211 24.57 -2.96 -9.05
CA PHE A 211 23.66 -3.54 -10.03
C PHE A 211 22.20 -3.23 -9.69
N ILE A 212 21.57 -2.41 -10.53
CA ILE A 212 20.21 -1.90 -10.33
C ILE A 212 19.14 -2.99 -10.26
N GLY A 213 19.35 -4.12 -10.96
CA GLY A 213 18.41 -5.25 -10.93
C GLY A 213 18.34 -5.95 -9.57
N ASN A 214 19.44 -5.97 -8.81
CA ASN A 214 19.44 -6.55 -7.46
C ASN A 214 18.58 -5.71 -6.51
N THR A 215 18.74 -4.38 -6.57
CA THR A 215 17.95 -3.43 -5.80
C THR A 215 16.47 -3.48 -6.18
N ALA A 216 16.15 -3.58 -7.46
CA ALA A 216 14.78 -3.73 -7.94
C ALA A 216 14.14 -5.04 -7.45
N GLY A 217 14.88 -6.15 -7.46
CA GLY A 217 14.42 -7.41 -6.87
C GLY A 217 14.18 -7.31 -5.36
N GLU A 218 15.07 -6.62 -4.63
CA GLU A 218 14.90 -6.36 -3.20
C GLU A 218 13.63 -5.54 -2.90
N GLU A 219 13.33 -4.53 -3.74
CA GLU A 219 12.09 -3.74 -3.68
C GLU A 219 10.86 -4.63 -3.87
N LEU A 220 10.84 -5.47 -4.90
CA LEU A 220 9.73 -6.40 -5.15
C LEU A 220 9.49 -7.31 -3.95
N PHE A 221 10.57 -7.88 -3.39
CA PHE A 221 10.48 -8.72 -2.19
C PHE A 221 9.86 -7.94 -1.03
N THR A 222 10.32 -6.70 -0.81
CA THR A 222 9.77 -5.83 0.23
C THR A 222 8.27 -5.60 0.01
N PHE A 223 7.87 -5.31 -1.22
CA PHE A 223 6.48 -5.07 -1.59
C PHE A 223 5.58 -6.29 -1.35
N CYS A 224 5.98 -7.47 -1.83
CA CYS A 224 5.16 -8.68 -1.72
C CYS A 224 4.91 -9.07 -0.25
N TYR A 225 5.97 -9.02 0.57
CA TYR A 225 5.86 -9.33 1.99
C TYR A 225 5.07 -8.28 2.76
N TYR A 226 5.29 -7.00 2.46
CA TYR A 226 4.53 -5.89 3.04
C TYR A 226 3.03 -6.06 2.78
N ASP A 227 2.62 -6.31 1.53
CA ASP A 227 1.22 -6.47 1.18
C ASP A 227 0.57 -7.60 1.98
N ILE A 228 1.21 -8.76 2.04
CA ILE A 228 0.71 -9.93 2.75
C ILE A 228 0.54 -9.65 4.24
N ILE A 229 1.54 -9.02 4.86
CA ILE A 229 1.48 -8.68 6.29
C ILE A 229 0.30 -7.77 6.60
N VAL A 230 0.11 -6.70 5.80
CA VAL A 230 -1.00 -5.76 5.98
C VAL A 230 -2.36 -6.48 5.80
N GLN A 231 -2.46 -7.35 4.80
CA GLN A 231 -3.68 -8.14 4.58
C GLN A 231 -3.97 -9.12 5.74
N LEU A 232 -2.96 -9.82 6.25
CA LEU A 232 -3.12 -10.76 7.37
C LEU A 232 -3.53 -10.04 8.66
N ILE A 233 -2.94 -8.88 8.97
CA ILE A 233 -3.37 -8.05 10.11
C ILE A 233 -4.87 -7.74 10.01
N VAL A 234 -5.35 -7.39 8.82
CA VAL A 234 -6.76 -7.06 8.60
C VAL A 234 -7.66 -8.29 8.70
N TYR A 235 -7.36 -9.36 7.98
CA TYR A 235 -8.27 -10.51 7.82
C TYR A 235 -8.18 -11.53 8.94
N ASP A 236 -7.03 -11.65 9.61
CA ASP A 236 -6.76 -12.72 10.58
C ASP A 236 -6.54 -12.19 12.01
N PHE A 237 -6.43 -10.87 12.22
CA PHE A 237 -6.19 -10.28 13.55
C PHE A 237 -7.21 -9.23 13.96
N LEU A 238 -7.61 -8.36 13.02
CA LEU A 238 -8.51 -7.22 13.27
C LEU A 238 -9.85 -7.32 12.53
N HIS A 239 -10.18 -8.51 12.03
CA HIS A 239 -11.43 -8.75 11.29
C HIS A 239 -12.65 -8.48 12.17
N TYR A 240 -13.74 -8.01 11.57
CA TYR A 240 -14.95 -7.59 12.30
C TYR A 240 -15.68 -8.74 13.01
N ASN A 241 -15.36 -9.99 12.67
CA ASN A 241 -15.91 -11.19 13.31
C ASN A 241 -15.26 -11.51 14.67
N PHE A 242 -14.07 -10.98 14.95
CA PHE A 242 -13.43 -11.19 16.26
C PHE A 242 -14.09 -10.33 17.32
N SER A 243 -14.09 -10.84 18.56
CA SER A 243 -14.52 -10.05 19.72
C SER A 243 -13.61 -8.82 19.90
N ASN A 244 -14.09 -7.79 20.59
CA ASN A 244 -13.27 -6.61 20.84
C ASN A 244 -12.04 -6.95 21.71
N GLU A 245 -12.20 -7.86 22.66
CA GLU A 245 -11.13 -8.37 23.51
C GLU A 245 -10.08 -9.12 22.69
N GLU A 246 -10.50 -10.01 21.78
CA GLU A 246 -9.57 -10.73 20.89
C GLU A 246 -8.80 -9.76 19.98
N LYS A 247 -9.48 -8.74 19.42
CA LYS A 247 -8.83 -7.72 18.57
C LYS A 247 -7.81 -6.89 19.36
N GLU A 248 -8.12 -6.57 20.62
CA GLU A 248 -7.22 -5.85 21.52
C GLU A 248 -5.97 -6.68 21.83
N GLU A 249 -6.15 -7.94 22.21
CA GLU A 249 -5.04 -8.86 22.49
C GLU A 249 -4.14 -9.06 21.25
N ASN A 250 -4.76 -9.27 20.09
CA ASN A 250 -4.08 -9.41 18.80
C ASN A 250 -3.28 -8.16 18.43
N PHE A 251 -3.89 -6.97 18.59
CA PHE A 251 -3.23 -5.69 18.32
C PHE A 251 -1.99 -5.51 19.20
N ASN A 252 -2.14 -5.65 20.52
CA ASN A 252 -1.05 -5.43 21.48
C ASN A 252 0.12 -6.39 21.25
N LYS A 253 -0.13 -7.65 20.87
CA LYS A 253 0.93 -8.61 20.52
C LYS A 253 1.78 -8.14 19.35
N ILE A 254 1.14 -7.71 18.26
CA ILE A 254 1.85 -7.25 17.05
C ILE A 254 2.53 -5.91 17.31
N GLU A 255 1.86 -4.99 18.00
CA GLU A 255 2.43 -3.70 18.37
C GLU A 255 3.69 -3.86 19.23
N ASN A 256 3.66 -4.73 20.24
CA ASN A 256 4.82 -5.02 21.09
C ASN A 256 5.99 -5.58 20.28
N PHE A 257 5.74 -6.54 19.37
CA PHE A 257 6.76 -7.06 18.47
C PHE A 257 7.40 -5.95 17.62
N LEU A 258 6.59 -5.08 17.02
CA LEU A 258 7.09 -3.99 16.18
C LEU A 258 7.89 -2.97 16.99
N ASN A 259 7.44 -2.63 18.21
CA ASN A 259 8.15 -1.73 19.12
C ASN A 259 9.52 -2.30 19.55
N GLU A 260 9.58 -3.58 19.90
CA GLU A 260 10.84 -4.26 20.22
C GLU A 260 11.79 -4.26 19.02
N TYR A 261 11.28 -4.57 17.83
CA TYR A 261 12.08 -4.58 16.61
C TYR A 261 12.60 -3.18 16.25
N PHE A 262 11.78 -2.14 16.42
CA PHE A 262 12.20 -0.76 16.18
C PHE A 262 13.37 -0.33 17.09
N ARG A 263 13.31 -0.68 18.39
CA ARG A 263 14.39 -0.45 19.35
C ARG A 263 15.66 -1.22 19.00
N TYR A 264 15.52 -2.47 18.55
CA TYR A 264 16.64 -3.27 18.05
C TYR A 264 17.33 -2.56 16.87
N LEU A 265 16.55 -2.03 15.92
CA LEU A 265 17.10 -1.27 14.79
C LEU A 265 17.76 0.04 15.22
N ASP A 266 17.25 0.76 16.23
CA ASP A 266 17.89 1.97 16.77
C ASP A 266 19.30 1.69 17.33
N GLN A 267 19.46 0.56 18.01
CA GLN A 267 20.75 0.17 18.58
C GLN A 267 21.73 -0.23 17.46
N LEU A 268 21.22 -0.97 16.47
CA LEU A 268 22.01 -1.48 15.37
C LEU A 268 22.43 -0.37 14.39
N SER A 269 21.55 0.61 14.12
CA SER A 269 21.85 1.72 13.20
C SER A 269 23.01 2.58 13.69
N LYS A 270 23.14 2.83 15.01
CA LYS A 270 24.28 3.59 15.57
C LYS A 270 25.64 3.00 15.20
N LYS A 271 25.73 1.69 15.03
CA LYS A 271 26.97 1.01 14.63
C LYS A 271 27.21 1.16 13.13
N ILE A 272 26.18 0.88 12.32
CA ILE A 272 26.27 0.89 10.84
C ILE A 272 26.43 2.31 10.29
N ASP A 273 25.74 3.29 10.88
CA ASP A 273 25.71 4.68 10.39
C ASP A 273 27.09 5.37 10.48
N SER A 274 28.04 4.80 11.23
CA SER A 274 29.41 5.30 11.37
C SER A 274 30.41 4.76 10.32
N ILE A 275 29.96 3.88 9.42
CA ILE A 275 30.80 3.32 8.36
C ILE A 275 30.98 4.37 7.26
N ASN A 276 32.22 4.74 6.98
CA ASN A 276 32.57 5.65 5.88
C ASN A 276 32.32 4.98 4.52
N ARG A 277 31.72 5.71 3.58
CA ARG A 277 31.30 5.29 2.23
C ARG A 277 31.66 6.35 1.19
N GLU A 278 32.87 6.90 1.31
CA GLU A 278 33.41 7.90 0.38
C GLU A 278 33.30 7.41 -1.09
N GLY A 279 32.68 8.23 -1.93
CA GLY A 279 32.51 7.99 -3.37
C GLY A 279 31.24 7.22 -3.75
N GLU A 280 30.44 6.76 -2.80
CA GLU A 280 29.26 5.92 -3.07
C GLU A 280 27.93 6.66 -3.00
N ILE A 281 27.90 7.96 -2.70
CA ILE A 281 26.65 8.70 -2.42
C ILE A 281 25.61 8.60 -3.55
N TYR A 282 26.06 8.55 -4.80
CA TYR A 282 25.19 8.46 -5.97
C TYR A 282 24.57 7.06 -6.13
N ASN A 283 25.36 5.99 -5.92
CA ASN A 283 24.88 4.61 -5.97
C ASN A 283 23.90 4.35 -4.83
N ASP A 284 24.27 4.78 -3.62
CA ASP A 284 23.43 4.71 -2.44
C ASP A 284 22.12 5.50 -2.63
N PHE A 285 22.14 6.63 -3.34
CA PHE A 285 20.93 7.41 -3.63
C PHE A 285 20.01 6.74 -4.66
N LYS A 286 20.58 6.17 -5.73
CA LYS A 286 19.80 5.36 -6.69
C LYS A 286 19.09 4.22 -5.97
N ASP A 287 19.81 3.50 -5.10
CA ASP A 287 19.23 2.42 -4.31
C ASP A 287 18.13 2.91 -3.37
N PHE A 288 18.38 4.00 -2.67
CA PHE A 288 17.40 4.62 -1.79
C PHE A 288 16.10 4.97 -2.53
N LEU A 289 16.18 5.53 -3.74
CA LEU A 289 15.00 5.86 -4.54
C LEU A 289 14.21 4.61 -4.92
N ILE A 290 14.89 3.57 -5.41
CA ILE A 290 14.26 2.31 -5.81
C ILE A 290 13.57 1.66 -4.61
N LEU A 291 14.30 1.43 -3.52
CA LEU A 291 13.83 0.68 -2.36
C LEU A 291 12.64 1.34 -1.65
N ASN A 292 12.53 2.66 -1.69
CA ASN A 292 11.54 3.41 -0.92
C ASN A 292 10.36 3.93 -1.75
N ALA A 293 10.35 3.73 -3.08
CA ALA A 293 9.33 4.28 -3.97
C ALA A 293 7.89 3.92 -3.55
N ASN A 294 7.62 2.64 -3.28
CA ASN A 294 6.30 2.19 -2.86
C ASN A 294 6.01 2.52 -1.39
N LEU A 295 7.00 2.43 -0.50
CA LEU A 295 6.84 2.77 0.91
C LEU A 295 6.47 4.25 1.11
N PHE A 296 7.06 5.18 0.35
CA PHE A 296 6.68 6.59 0.41
C PHE A 296 5.26 6.85 -0.09
N LYS A 297 4.80 6.12 -1.11
CA LYS A 297 3.40 6.20 -1.57
C LYS A 297 2.42 5.72 -0.48
N GLU A 298 2.71 4.59 0.16
CA GLU A 298 1.87 4.07 1.25
C GLU A 298 1.93 4.98 2.50
N ARG A 299 3.10 5.50 2.86
CA ARG A 299 3.25 6.50 3.94
C ARG A 299 2.41 7.74 3.66
N GLN A 300 2.40 8.23 2.41
CA GLN A 300 1.58 9.38 2.03
C GLN A 300 0.09 9.07 2.09
N LYS A 301 -0.34 7.86 1.67
CA LYS A 301 -1.72 7.40 1.82
C LYS A 301 -2.16 7.38 3.28
N LEU A 302 -1.30 6.92 4.20
CA LEU A 302 -1.59 6.94 5.64
C LEU A 302 -1.65 8.37 6.23
N LYS A 303 -0.81 9.30 5.74
CA LYS A 303 -0.93 10.74 6.09
C LYS A 303 -2.24 11.34 5.59
N ASP A 304 -2.67 10.94 4.40
CA ASP A 304 -3.95 11.35 3.84
C ASP A 304 -5.12 10.84 4.72
N ILE A 305 -5.06 9.61 5.28
CA ILE A 305 -6.05 9.11 6.26
C ILE A 305 -6.23 10.09 7.40
N ASP A 306 -5.14 10.51 8.06
CA ASP A 306 -5.19 11.37 9.24
C ASP A 306 -5.85 12.71 8.92
N LEU A 307 -5.64 13.22 7.71
CA LEU A 307 -6.27 14.44 7.22
C LEU A 307 -7.80 14.26 7.10
N PHE A 308 -8.26 13.13 6.56
CA PHE A 308 -9.69 12.88 6.33
C PHE A 308 -10.41 12.22 7.53
N GLN A 309 -9.69 11.80 8.58
CA GLN A 309 -10.28 11.22 9.80
C GLN A 309 -11.09 12.22 10.64
N LYS A 310 -10.84 13.53 10.52
CA LYS A 310 -11.61 14.58 11.22
C LYS A 310 -13.05 14.74 10.75
N TYR A 311 -13.45 13.98 9.73
CA TYR A 311 -14.74 14.08 9.09
C TYR A 311 -15.73 13.03 9.64
N PRO A 312 -16.75 13.43 10.43
CA PRO A 312 -17.72 12.49 11.02
C PRO A 312 -18.76 12.08 9.98
N LEU A 313 -18.40 11.14 9.10
CA LEU A 313 -19.36 10.47 8.24
C LEU A 313 -19.87 9.21 8.94
N LYS A 314 -21.19 9.03 9.04
CA LYS A 314 -21.81 7.74 9.38
C LYS A 314 -22.86 7.45 8.32
N THR A 315 -22.51 6.62 7.35
CA THR A 315 -23.50 6.13 6.38
C THR A 315 -24.18 4.91 6.99
N GLU A 316 -25.47 5.03 7.30
CA GLU A 316 -26.22 3.88 7.83
C GLU A 316 -26.23 2.73 6.82
N PRO A 317 -26.04 1.47 7.27
CA PRO A 317 -26.14 0.30 6.40
C PRO A 317 -27.49 0.27 5.68
N LEU A 318 -27.47 0.02 4.38
CA LEU A 318 -28.69 -0.29 3.63
C LEU A 318 -29.21 -1.68 4.02
N SER A 319 -30.53 -1.86 4.09
CA SER A 319 -31.09 -3.20 4.27
C SER A 319 -30.74 -4.09 3.06
N LYS A 320 -30.42 -5.36 3.32
CA LYS A 320 -30.13 -6.35 2.26
C LYS A 320 -31.22 -6.43 1.21
N GLU A 321 -32.48 -6.31 1.63
CA GLU A 321 -33.63 -6.26 0.74
C GLU A 321 -33.56 -5.09 -0.26
N LYS A 322 -33.23 -3.88 0.19
CA LYS A 322 -33.10 -2.72 -0.71
C LYS A 322 -31.94 -2.87 -1.67
N ASP A 323 -30.83 -3.46 -1.23
CA ASP A 323 -29.68 -3.73 -2.11
C ASP A 323 -30.04 -4.78 -3.17
N PHE A 324 -30.80 -5.82 -2.79
CA PHE A 324 -31.31 -6.83 -3.71
C PHE A 324 -32.31 -6.26 -4.74
N LEU A 325 -33.28 -5.44 -4.31
CA LEU A 325 -34.23 -4.77 -5.22
C LEU A 325 -33.51 -3.84 -6.20
N TYR A 326 -32.44 -3.18 -5.77
CA TYR A 326 -31.60 -2.39 -6.66
C TYR A 326 -30.85 -3.26 -7.66
N PHE A 327 -30.25 -4.37 -7.21
CA PHE A 327 -29.58 -5.35 -8.06
C PHE A 327 -30.52 -5.84 -9.18
N LEU A 328 -31.73 -6.26 -8.81
CA LEU A 328 -32.77 -6.66 -9.76
C LEU A 328 -33.12 -5.53 -10.73
N SER A 329 -33.28 -4.30 -10.25
CA SER A 329 -33.59 -3.14 -11.11
C SER A 329 -32.57 -2.91 -12.23
N LYS A 330 -31.30 -3.27 -11.99
CA LYS A 330 -30.24 -3.19 -12.99
C LYS A 330 -30.29 -4.33 -13.97
N LYS A 331 -30.51 -5.56 -13.47
CA LYS A 331 -30.62 -6.76 -14.32
C LYS A 331 -31.83 -6.71 -15.24
N PHE A 332 -32.98 -6.23 -14.77
CA PHE A 332 -34.16 -6.03 -15.63
C PHE A 332 -33.94 -4.98 -16.71
N LYS A 333 -33.17 -3.92 -16.43
CA LYS A 333 -32.88 -2.88 -17.44
C LYS A 333 -31.88 -3.33 -18.51
N SER A 334 -31.03 -4.30 -18.21
CA SER A 334 -29.95 -4.74 -19.09
C SER A 334 -30.28 -6.00 -19.89
N SER A 335 -31.49 -6.55 -19.77
CA SER A 335 -31.85 -7.85 -20.33
C SER A 335 -33.06 -7.75 -21.24
N GLU A 336 -33.00 -8.39 -22.41
CA GLU A 336 -34.11 -8.43 -23.39
C GLU A 336 -35.06 -9.63 -23.16
N ASP A 337 -34.55 -10.76 -22.65
CA ASP A 337 -35.33 -11.96 -22.32
C ASP A 337 -34.98 -12.47 -20.91
N PHE A 338 -35.84 -12.16 -19.93
CA PHE A 338 -35.60 -12.48 -18.51
C PHE A 338 -35.62 -13.97 -18.20
N ASN A 339 -36.22 -14.80 -19.05
CA ASN A 339 -36.35 -16.24 -18.81
C ASN A 339 -35.03 -17.00 -19.01
N LYS A 340 -34.05 -16.38 -19.70
CA LYS A 340 -32.73 -16.97 -19.98
C LYS A 340 -31.61 -16.39 -19.14
N VAL A 341 -31.91 -15.42 -18.27
CA VAL A 341 -30.89 -14.75 -17.46
C VAL A 341 -30.80 -15.39 -16.09
N LEU A 342 -29.71 -16.12 -15.86
CA LEU A 342 -29.31 -16.60 -14.54
C LEU A 342 -28.64 -15.48 -13.76
N ILE A 343 -29.08 -15.31 -12.50
CA ILE A 343 -28.48 -14.40 -11.54
C ILE A 343 -27.97 -15.16 -10.33
N PHE A 344 -26.81 -14.75 -9.82
CA PHE A 344 -26.27 -15.27 -8.57
C PHE A 344 -26.85 -14.49 -7.39
N CYS A 345 -27.45 -15.21 -6.44
CA CYS A 345 -28.16 -14.66 -5.28
C CYS A 345 -27.51 -15.08 -3.94
N GLY A 346 -26.28 -15.61 -3.95
CA GLY A 346 -25.60 -16.14 -2.75
C GLY A 346 -25.52 -15.17 -1.57
N ASP A 347 -25.33 -13.88 -1.85
CA ASP A 347 -25.25 -12.84 -0.81
C ASP A 347 -26.61 -12.48 -0.15
N PHE A 348 -27.71 -13.00 -0.69
CA PHE A 348 -29.09 -12.65 -0.33
C PHE A 348 -29.94 -13.86 0.11
N LEU A 349 -29.32 -15.03 0.32
CA LEU A 349 -30.03 -16.27 0.66
C LEU A 349 -30.82 -16.21 1.97
N ASP A 350 -30.46 -15.27 2.85
CA ASP A 350 -31.14 -15.02 4.12
C ASP A 350 -32.44 -14.20 3.97
N LEU A 351 -32.72 -13.66 2.78
CA LEU A 351 -33.96 -12.95 2.51
C LEU A 351 -35.09 -13.92 2.16
N ASP A 352 -36.24 -13.76 2.82
CA ASP A 352 -37.44 -14.57 2.53
C ASP A 352 -37.89 -14.49 1.07
N ILE A 353 -37.72 -13.32 0.44
CA ILE A 353 -38.04 -13.11 -0.98
C ILE A 353 -37.11 -13.86 -1.95
N VAL A 354 -35.97 -14.38 -1.46
CA VAL A 354 -34.92 -15.06 -2.24
C VAL A 354 -34.86 -16.56 -1.93
N LYS A 355 -34.91 -16.94 -0.65
CA LYS A 355 -34.54 -18.28 -0.17
C LYS A 355 -35.25 -19.45 -0.88
N ASP A 356 -36.51 -19.27 -1.27
CA ASP A 356 -37.33 -20.32 -1.90
C ASP A 356 -37.26 -20.31 -3.43
N LYS A 357 -36.55 -19.35 -4.02
CA LYS A 357 -36.45 -19.14 -5.47
C LYS A 357 -35.08 -19.46 -6.04
N VAL A 358 -34.13 -19.90 -5.20
CA VAL A 358 -32.73 -20.10 -5.56
C VAL A 358 -32.37 -21.58 -5.45
N ASN A 359 -31.55 -22.07 -6.39
CA ASN A 359 -30.94 -23.39 -6.25
C ASN A 359 -29.97 -23.37 -5.05
N LYS A 360 -30.27 -24.19 -4.04
CA LYS A 360 -29.55 -24.21 -2.76
C LYS A 360 -28.11 -24.70 -2.88
N GLU A 361 -27.76 -25.47 -3.90
CA GLU A 361 -26.41 -26.01 -4.11
C GLU A 361 -25.46 -24.98 -4.70
N ASN A 362 -25.94 -24.11 -5.59
CA ASN A 362 -25.09 -23.19 -6.33
C ASN A 362 -25.43 -21.70 -6.17
N GLY A 363 -26.55 -21.36 -5.51
CA GLY A 363 -26.94 -19.98 -5.26
C GLY A 363 -27.51 -19.22 -6.47
N PHE A 364 -27.83 -19.89 -7.58
CA PHE A 364 -28.37 -19.26 -8.79
C PHE A 364 -29.90 -19.33 -8.89
N SER A 365 -30.50 -18.35 -9.57
CA SER A 365 -31.92 -18.31 -9.91
C SER A 365 -32.16 -17.65 -11.27
N ASN A 366 -33.25 -17.99 -11.95
CA ASN A 366 -33.69 -17.25 -13.13
C ASN A 366 -34.26 -15.88 -12.73
N LEU A 367 -33.89 -14.84 -13.47
CA LEU A 367 -34.34 -13.47 -13.21
C LEU A 367 -35.88 -13.35 -13.26
N SER A 368 -36.55 -14.14 -14.09
CA SER A 368 -38.02 -14.18 -14.19
C SER A 368 -38.74 -14.57 -12.89
N ASN A 369 -38.09 -15.32 -11.98
CA ASN A 369 -38.64 -15.64 -10.66
C ASN A 369 -38.91 -14.41 -9.78
N PHE A 370 -38.34 -13.25 -10.15
CA PHE A 370 -38.44 -11.99 -9.44
C PHE A 370 -39.23 -10.91 -10.18
N GLN A 371 -39.83 -11.23 -11.33
CA GLN A 371 -40.48 -10.23 -12.21
C GLN A 371 -41.64 -9.45 -11.55
N ASN A 372 -42.30 -10.06 -10.57
CA ASN A 372 -43.45 -9.46 -9.87
C ASN A 372 -43.04 -8.55 -8.68
N LEU A 373 -41.74 -8.42 -8.38
CA LEU A 373 -41.28 -7.56 -7.29
C LEU A 373 -41.26 -6.09 -7.73
N GLU A 374 -41.77 -5.19 -6.88
CA GLU A 374 -41.62 -3.76 -7.11
C GLU A 374 -40.14 -3.37 -6.94
N ILE A 375 -39.48 -3.12 -8.06
CA ILE A 375 -38.08 -2.68 -8.08
C ILE A 375 -37.95 -1.17 -7.84
N LEU A 376 -36.78 -0.75 -7.35
CA LEU A 376 -36.51 0.65 -7.04
C LEU A 376 -36.59 1.56 -8.29
N LYS A 377 -37.39 2.62 -8.18
CA LYS A 377 -37.49 3.71 -9.17
C LYS A 377 -36.39 4.74 -8.93
N LYS A 378 -36.25 5.68 -9.87
CA LYS A 378 -35.25 6.77 -9.79
C LYS A 378 -35.45 7.65 -8.54
N SER A 379 -36.70 7.89 -8.13
CA SER A 379 -37.07 8.61 -6.91
C SER A 379 -36.54 7.91 -5.65
N ASP A 380 -36.68 6.59 -5.59
CA ASP A 380 -36.33 5.78 -4.42
C ASP A 380 -34.81 5.71 -4.28
N ILE A 381 -34.10 5.56 -5.41
CA ILE A 381 -32.64 5.66 -5.46
C ILE A 381 -32.18 7.05 -5.01
N SER A 382 -32.85 8.12 -5.45
CA SER A 382 -32.52 9.49 -5.02
C SER A 382 -32.72 9.68 -3.51
N GLU A 383 -33.80 9.15 -2.96
CA GLU A 383 -34.08 9.19 -1.52
C GLU A 383 -32.98 8.46 -0.72
N ILE A 384 -32.58 7.26 -1.16
CA ILE A 384 -31.53 6.48 -0.50
C ILE A 384 -30.17 7.18 -0.56
N LEU A 385 -29.81 7.78 -1.70
CA LEU A 385 -28.48 8.36 -1.92
C LEU A 385 -28.34 9.78 -1.38
N TYR A 386 -29.41 10.57 -1.39
CA TYR A 386 -29.36 12.01 -1.12
C TYR A 386 -30.36 12.49 -0.06
N GLY A 387 -31.20 11.60 0.48
CA GLY A 387 -32.24 11.96 1.46
C GLY A 387 -33.44 12.71 0.87
N SER A 388 -33.61 12.71 -0.46
CA SER A 388 -34.74 13.38 -1.12
C SER A 388 -35.28 12.58 -2.30
N ARG A 389 -36.61 12.41 -2.33
CA ARG A 389 -37.34 11.75 -3.43
C ARG A 389 -37.28 12.52 -4.74
N LYS A 390 -37.09 13.85 -4.70
CA LYS A 390 -36.96 14.68 -5.92
C LYS A 390 -35.51 14.60 -6.42
N PRO A 391 -35.24 13.95 -7.57
CA PRO A 391 -33.89 13.87 -8.09
C PRO A 391 -33.35 15.26 -8.43
N LYS A 392 -32.07 15.51 -8.13
CA LYS A 392 -31.39 16.76 -8.51
C LYS A 392 -31.25 16.84 -10.03
N ASN A 393 -31.18 18.06 -10.59
CA ASN A 393 -31.06 18.28 -12.04
C ASN A 393 -29.87 17.53 -12.67
N ASN A 394 -28.75 17.40 -11.94
CA ASN A 394 -27.55 16.72 -12.42
C ASN A 394 -27.42 15.26 -11.94
N PHE A 395 -28.51 14.64 -11.45
CA PHE A 395 -28.48 13.29 -10.89
C PHE A 395 -27.82 12.28 -11.83
N ASP A 396 -28.24 12.22 -13.09
CA ASP A 396 -27.69 11.22 -14.04
C ASP A 396 -26.22 11.47 -14.34
N LYS A 397 -25.78 12.73 -14.37
CA LYS A 397 -24.38 13.10 -14.58
C LYS A 397 -23.50 12.71 -13.38
N GLU A 398 -23.96 12.99 -12.15
CA GLU A 398 -23.26 12.58 -10.92
C GLU A 398 -23.20 11.05 -10.80
N GLN A 399 -24.30 10.34 -11.09
CA GLN A 399 -24.33 8.87 -11.05
C GLN A 399 -23.42 8.23 -12.10
N LYS A 400 -23.36 8.80 -13.32
CA LYS A 400 -22.38 8.36 -14.35
C LYS A 400 -20.94 8.55 -13.89
N ALA A 401 -20.62 9.66 -13.20
CA ALA A 401 -19.28 9.89 -12.66
C ALA A 401 -18.90 8.87 -11.57
N ILE A 402 -19.83 8.59 -10.65
CA ILE A 402 -19.64 7.57 -9.60
C ILE A 402 -19.44 6.17 -10.21
N LEU A 403 -20.24 5.81 -11.22
CA LEU A 403 -20.09 4.55 -11.95
C LEU A 403 -18.69 4.42 -12.58
N LYS A 404 -18.21 5.47 -13.26
CA LYS A 404 -16.85 5.45 -13.83
C LYS A 404 -15.77 5.24 -12.78
N ILE A 405 -15.97 5.74 -11.57
CA ILE A 405 -15.05 5.50 -10.45
C ILE A 405 -15.12 4.06 -9.98
N LEU A 406 -16.33 3.49 -9.86
CA LEU A 406 -16.55 2.11 -9.46
C LEU A 406 -15.86 1.09 -10.35
N LEU A 407 -15.68 1.39 -11.64
CA LEU A 407 -14.90 0.55 -12.57
C LEU A 407 -13.45 0.32 -12.11
N ASN A 408 -12.88 1.22 -11.28
CA ASN A 408 -11.55 1.02 -10.68
C ASN A 408 -11.55 0.04 -9.48
N TYR A 409 -12.72 -0.50 -9.13
CA TYR A 409 -12.93 -1.40 -8.01
C TYR A 409 -13.73 -2.63 -8.50
N PRO A 410 -13.09 -3.56 -9.22
CA PRO A 410 -13.79 -4.70 -9.84
C PRO A 410 -14.57 -5.57 -8.85
N PHE A 411 -14.24 -5.51 -7.55
CA PHE A 411 -14.99 -6.19 -6.47
C PHE A 411 -16.32 -5.51 -6.11
N PHE A 412 -16.48 -4.21 -6.40
CA PHE A 412 -17.73 -3.47 -6.21
C PHE A 412 -18.47 -3.40 -7.55
N GLY A 413 -19.30 -4.41 -7.83
CA GLY A 413 -20.10 -4.41 -9.06
C GLY A 413 -21.01 -3.18 -9.18
N ASP A 414 -21.36 -2.80 -10.41
CA ASP A 414 -22.23 -1.65 -10.74
C ASP A 414 -23.63 -1.68 -10.07
N ALA A 415 -23.99 -2.86 -9.56
CA ALA A 415 -25.25 -3.18 -8.91
C ALA A 415 -25.22 -3.07 -7.37
N ASN A 416 -24.14 -2.60 -6.75
CA ASN A 416 -24.10 -2.40 -5.30
C ASN A 416 -24.59 -0.98 -4.91
N LEU A 417 -25.79 -0.87 -4.33
CA LEU A 417 -26.38 0.42 -3.94
C LEU A 417 -25.73 0.96 -2.67
N GLN A 418 -25.33 0.09 -1.75
CA GLN A 418 -24.67 0.48 -0.50
C GLN A 418 -23.36 1.22 -0.79
N ILE A 419 -22.52 0.71 -1.70
CA ILE A 419 -21.28 1.39 -2.09
C ILE A 419 -21.57 2.72 -2.79
N LYS A 420 -22.61 2.80 -3.63
CA LYS A 420 -23.03 4.09 -4.24
C LYS A 420 -23.48 5.10 -3.20
N LYS A 421 -24.20 4.65 -2.17
CA LYS A 421 -24.60 5.47 -1.02
C LYS A 421 -23.37 5.98 -0.27
N VAL A 422 -22.42 5.10 0.04
CA VAL A 422 -21.15 5.44 0.69
C VAL A 422 -20.37 6.46 -0.14
N ILE A 423 -20.17 6.23 -1.44
CA ILE A 423 -19.46 7.18 -2.30
C ILE A 423 -20.20 8.51 -2.32
N THR A 424 -21.51 8.51 -2.61
CA THR A 424 -22.32 9.74 -2.65
C THR A 424 -22.19 10.53 -1.34
N SER A 425 -22.27 9.84 -0.22
CA SER A 425 -22.05 10.39 1.12
C SER A 425 -20.66 11.00 1.23
N ILE A 426 -19.58 10.27 0.90
CA ILE A 426 -18.21 10.80 0.91
C ILE A 426 -18.10 12.08 0.06
N VAL A 427 -18.49 12.06 -1.22
CA VAL A 427 -18.27 13.22 -2.10
C VAL A 427 -19.16 14.41 -1.81
N THR A 428 -20.37 14.20 -1.30
CA THR A 428 -21.26 15.33 -0.96
C THR A 428 -20.78 16.09 0.25
N GLN A 429 -20.03 15.43 1.13
CA GLN A 429 -19.96 15.80 2.53
C GLN A 429 -18.47 16.10 2.90
N GLU A 430 -17.49 15.41 2.31
CA GLU A 430 -16.05 15.73 2.41
C GLU A 430 -15.69 17.01 1.62
N LYS A 431 -15.12 18.01 2.31
CA LYS A 431 -14.78 19.33 1.73
C LYS A 431 -13.29 19.63 1.69
N THR A 432 -12.46 18.77 2.28
CA THR A 432 -11.02 18.97 2.37
C THR A 432 -10.40 19.09 0.97
N PRO A 433 -9.65 20.17 0.69
CA PRO A 433 -8.93 20.31 -0.57
C PRO A 433 -7.83 19.26 -0.72
N ILE A 434 -7.81 18.56 -1.85
CA ILE A 434 -6.78 17.57 -2.17
C ILE A 434 -5.64 18.28 -2.92
N TYR A 435 -4.46 18.30 -2.31
CA TYR A 435 -3.24 18.78 -2.96
C TYR A 435 -2.67 17.71 -3.91
N PRO A 436 -2.09 18.08 -5.06
CA PRO A 436 -1.81 19.45 -5.51
C PRO A 436 -2.99 20.15 -6.19
N PHE A 437 -4.09 19.45 -6.48
CA PHE A 437 -5.22 19.97 -7.26
C PHE A 437 -5.92 21.18 -6.62
N ARG A 438 -5.87 21.31 -5.29
CA ARG A 438 -6.59 22.31 -4.49
C ARG A 438 -8.11 22.29 -4.74
N LYS A 439 -8.63 21.12 -5.14
CA LYS A 439 -10.04 20.84 -5.38
C LYS A 439 -10.54 19.84 -4.34
N ASN A 440 -11.83 19.91 -3.97
CA ASN A 440 -12.46 18.87 -3.16
C ASN A 440 -12.79 17.62 -4.00
N LEU A 441 -13.12 16.51 -3.34
CA LEU A 441 -13.46 15.26 -4.01
C LEU A 441 -14.61 15.45 -5.02
N LYS A 442 -15.67 16.20 -4.67
CA LYS A 442 -16.81 16.41 -5.57
C LYS A 442 -16.39 16.98 -6.92
N SER A 443 -15.51 17.99 -6.88
CA SER A 443 -15.00 18.66 -8.08
C SER A 443 -14.05 17.76 -8.86
N LEU A 444 -13.27 16.92 -8.17
CA LEU A 444 -12.32 16.01 -8.80
C LEU A 444 -13.01 14.85 -9.51
N ILE A 445 -14.05 14.27 -8.93
CA ILE A 445 -14.78 13.15 -9.55
C ILE A 445 -15.60 13.56 -10.78
N THR A 446 -16.01 14.83 -10.82
CA THR A 446 -16.81 15.40 -11.93
C THR A 446 -15.94 15.91 -13.07
N ASP A 447 -14.64 16.10 -12.83
CA ASP A 447 -13.65 16.52 -13.81
C ASP A 447 -13.14 15.30 -14.60
N GLU A 448 -13.39 15.28 -15.92
CA GLU A 448 -13.08 14.12 -16.75
C GLU A 448 -11.59 13.82 -16.86
N LYS A 449 -10.73 14.84 -16.72
CA LYS A 449 -9.27 14.69 -16.79
C LYS A 449 -8.70 14.21 -15.46
N LEU A 450 -9.27 14.65 -14.34
CA LEU A 450 -8.71 14.40 -13.01
C LEU A 450 -9.32 13.21 -12.27
N ARG A 451 -10.55 12.78 -12.62
CA ARG A 451 -11.27 11.71 -11.89
C ARG A 451 -10.52 10.37 -11.84
N ASN A 452 -9.73 10.08 -12.88
CA ASN A 452 -8.95 8.84 -12.99
C ASN A 452 -7.52 8.99 -12.46
N ASN A 453 -7.18 10.13 -11.86
CA ASN A 453 -5.85 10.30 -11.29
C ASN A 453 -5.65 9.35 -10.10
N ASN A 454 -4.51 8.67 -10.05
CA ASN A 454 -4.15 7.69 -9.01
C ASN A 454 -4.34 8.22 -7.59
N ARG A 455 -4.08 9.52 -7.35
CA ARG A 455 -4.28 10.14 -6.04
C ARG A 455 -5.75 10.27 -5.66
N VAL A 456 -6.62 10.61 -6.62
CA VAL A 456 -8.07 10.69 -6.40
C VAL A 456 -8.63 9.30 -6.10
N ILE A 457 -8.25 8.30 -6.90
CA ILE A 457 -8.65 6.90 -6.72
C ILE A 457 -8.17 6.36 -5.36
N SER A 458 -6.93 6.64 -4.98
CA SER A 458 -6.36 6.19 -3.69
C SER A 458 -7.11 6.77 -2.49
N ILE A 459 -7.38 8.07 -2.49
CA ILE A 459 -8.14 8.73 -1.41
C ILE A 459 -9.58 8.20 -1.35
N LEU A 460 -10.25 8.02 -2.50
CA LEU A 460 -11.58 7.43 -2.52
C LEU A 460 -11.59 5.99 -2.01
N ARG A 461 -10.63 5.17 -2.44
CA ARG A 461 -10.49 3.79 -1.98
C ARG A 461 -10.42 3.74 -0.46
N LEU A 462 -9.56 4.58 0.10
CA LEU A 462 -9.32 4.70 1.51
C LEU A 462 -10.58 5.09 2.30
N LEU A 463 -11.30 6.11 1.83
CA LEU A 463 -12.54 6.56 2.47
C LEU A 463 -13.65 5.52 2.38
N ILE A 464 -13.80 4.86 1.23
CA ILE A 464 -14.75 3.75 1.06
C ILE A 464 -14.41 2.63 2.05
N THR A 465 -13.14 2.21 2.15
CA THR A 465 -12.70 1.19 3.10
C THR A 465 -13.06 1.56 4.53
N ARG A 466 -12.75 2.79 4.96
CA ARG A 466 -13.13 3.25 6.32
C ARG A 466 -14.63 3.13 6.58
N GLU A 467 -15.46 3.56 5.64
CA GLU A 467 -16.92 3.50 5.80
C GLU A 467 -17.44 2.06 5.82
N MET A 468 -16.82 1.14 5.08
CA MET A 468 -17.13 -0.29 5.18
C MET A 468 -16.83 -0.87 6.57
N TYR A 469 -15.71 -0.48 7.19
CA TYR A 469 -15.41 -0.89 8.57
C TYR A 469 -16.43 -0.34 9.56
N LYS A 470 -16.87 0.91 9.39
CA LYS A 470 -17.94 1.50 10.22
C LYS A 470 -19.27 0.75 10.07
N GLU A 471 -19.63 0.38 8.84
CA GLU A 471 -20.84 -0.41 8.57
C GLU A 471 -20.82 -1.75 9.34
N LYS A 472 -19.65 -2.40 9.41
CA LYS A 472 -19.44 -3.64 10.17
C LYS A 472 -19.17 -3.41 11.67
N LYS A 473 -19.41 -2.21 12.20
CA LYS A 473 -19.14 -1.83 13.60
C LYS A 473 -17.70 -2.12 14.05
N ASN A 474 -16.73 -2.00 13.14
CA ASN A 474 -15.32 -2.29 13.37
C ASN A 474 -14.40 -1.10 13.05
N GLU A 475 -14.86 0.13 13.26
CA GLU A 475 -14.05 1.33 13.00
C GLU A 475 -12.71 1.32 13.75
N GLU A 476 -12.69 0.76 14.96
CA GLU A 476 -11.47 0.62 15.76
C GLU A 476 -10.46 -0.33 15.10
N GLY A 477 -10.92 -1.44 14.50
CA GLY A 477 -10.06 -2.32 13.72
C GLY A 477 -9.39 -1.61 12.53
N PHE A 478 -10.11 -0.69 11.88
CA PHE A 478 -9.52 0.16 10.82
C PHE A 478 -8.42 1.06 11.38
N LYS A 479 -8.68 1.79 12.49
CA LYS A 479 -7.68 2.66 13.12
C LYS A 479 -6.43 1.90 13.54
N LYS A 480 -6.61 0.77 14.23
CA LYS A 480 -5.52 -0.11 14.67
C LYS A 480 -4.71 -0.68 13.51
N SER A 481 -5.36 -1.11 12.44
CA SER A 481 -4.64 -1.59 11.24
C SER A 481 -3.73 -0.52 10.65
N ASN A 482 -4.19 0.74 10.60
CA ASN A 482 -3.39 1.86 10.10
C ASN A 482 -2.21 2.19 11.04
N ILE A 483 -2.38 2.04 12.36
CA ILE A 483 -1.29 2.23 13.34
C ILE A 483 -0.18 1.20 13.08
N LEU A 484 -0.55 -0.08 12.99
CA LEU A 484 0.41 -1.16 12.72
C LEU A 484 1.08 -1.00 11.34
N GLU A 485 0.32 -0.61 10.31
CA GLU A 485 0.85 -0.33 8.96
C GLU A 485 1.88 0.80 8.99
N LYS A 486 1.62 1.91 9.72
CA LYS A 486 2.59 2.99 9.90
C LYS A 486 3.88 2.48 10.55
N MET A 487 3.79 1.68 11.61
CA MET A 487 4.96 1.13 12.29
C MET A 487 5.79 0.21 11.37
N ILE A 488 5.13 -0.64 10.58
CA ILE A 488 5.79 -1.52 9.61
C ILE A 488 6.52 -0.70 8.55
N ILE A 489 5.89 0.35 7.99
CA ILE A 489 6.52 1.24 7.01
C ILE A 489 7.77 1.89 7.61
N GLU A 490 7.68 2.46 8.82
CA GLU A 490 8.82 3.14 9.45
C GLU A 490 9.98 2.17 9.72
N ILE A 491 9.70 0.93 10.14
CA ILE A 491 10.70 -0.13 10.26
C ILE A 491 11.37 -0.42 8.90
N LEU A 492 10.57 -0.61 7.84
CA LEU A 492 11.10 -0.92 6.50
C LEU A 492 11.92 0.23 5.91
N LEU A 493 11.47 1.48 6.08
CA LEU A 493 12.24 2.68 5.69
C LEU A 493 13.59 2.74 6.42
N LYS A 494 13.59 2.42 7.71
CA LYS A 494 14.82 2.38 8.51
C LYS A 494 15.78 1.29 8.07
N ILE A 495 15.27 0.09 7.79
CA ILE A 495 16.08 -0.99 7.20
C ILE A 495 16.62 -0.54 5.84
N ASN A 496 15.80 0.06 4.98
CA ASN A 496 16.20 0.57 3.67
C ASN A 496 17.23 1.71 3.72
N SER A 497 17.36 2.39 4.87
CA SER A 497 18.38 3.42 5.06
C SER A 497 19.79 2.84 5.26
N ILE A 498 19.91 1.54 5.54
CA ILE A 498 21.19 0.83 5.61
C ILE A 498 21.76 0.72 4.21
N LYS A 499 22.94 1.31 4.00
CA LYS A 499 23.58 1.40 2.67
C LYS A 499 24.15 0.06 2.23
N GLU A 500 24.74 -0.68 3.15
CA GLU A 500 25.35 -1.97 2.85
C GLU A 500 24.28 -3.01 2.51
N SER A 501 24.26 -3.45 1.24
CA SER A 501 23.20 -4.30 0.71
C SER A 501 23.12 -5.65 1.43
N SER A 502 24.26 -6.29 1.72
CA SER A 502 24.27 -7.58 2.42
C SER A 502 23.64 -7.51 3.81
N GLU A 503 23.96 -6.46 4.57
CA GLU A 503 23.42 -6.26 5.92
C GLU A 503 21.93 -5.91 5.86
N ARG A 504 21.56 -4.98 4.98
CA ARG A 504 20.17 -4.56 4.76
C ARG A 504 19.27 -5.74 4.42
N VAL A 505 19.66 -6.57 3.44
CA VAL A 505 18.88 -7.74 3.00
C VAL A 505 18.74 -8.76 4.12
N MET A 506 19.82 -9.02 4.88
CA MET A 506 19.79 -9.94 6.02
C MET A 506 18.80 -9.48 7.10
N ILE A 507 18.87 -8.21 7.50
CA ILE A 507 18.00 -7.63 8.52
C ILE A 507 16.53 -7.63 8.04
N LYS A 508 16.30 -7.23 6.79
CA LYS A 508 14.97 -7.25 6.17
C LYS A 508 14.32 -8.62 6.20
N ARG A 509 15.07 -9.66 5.87
CA ARG A 509 14.58 -11.05 5.89
C ARG A 509 14.23 -11.49 7.30
N LYS A 510 15.13 -11.24 8.25
CA LYS A 510 14.89 -11.54 9.66
C LYS A 510 13.61 -10.87 10.17
N PHE A 511 13.39 -9.60 9.82
CA PHE A 511 12.16 -8.88 10.17
C PHE A 511 10.92 -9.64 9.69
N PHE A 512 10.85 -10.00 8.41
CA PHE A 512 9.70 -10.71 7.87
C PHE A 512 9.52 -12.10 8.49
N GLU A 513 10.59 -12.88 8.63
CA GLU A 513 10.54 -14.21 9.25
C GLU A 513 10.02 -14.16 10.69
N ASP A 514 10.55 -13.24 11.49
CA ASP A 514 10.17 -13.09 12.88
C ASP A 514 8.72 -12.56 12.99
N PHE A 515 8.28 -11.74 12.04
CA PHE A 515 6.87 -11.32 11.92
C PHE A 515 5.96 -12.54 11.69
N PHE A 516 6.22 -13.40 10.70
CA PHE A 516 5.38 -14.60 10.48
C PHE A 516 5.43 -15.58 11.64
N LYS A 517 6.60 -15.79 12.27
CA LYS A 517 6.70 -16.60 13.49
C LYS A 517 5.81 -16.04 14.59
N THR A 518 5.74 -14.71 14.73
CA THR A 518 4.86 -14.04 15.69
C THR A 518 3.39 -14.24 15.34
N LEU A 519 3.01 -14.13 14.05
CA LEU A 519 1.65 -14.42 13.60
C LEU A 519 1.24 -15.87 13.91
N ILE A 520 2.08 -16.83 13.53
CA ILE A 520 1.84 -18.27 13.75
C ILE A 520 1.70 -18.55 15.24
N LYS A 521 2.62 -18.05 16.08
CA LYS A 521 2.52 -18.21 17.54
C LYS A 521 1.21 -17.66 18.09
N SER A 522 0.76 -16.52 17.58
CA SER A 522 -0.47 -15.85 18.03
C SER A 522 -1.74 -16.63 17.64
N GLN A 523 -1.76 -17.26 16.47
CA GLN A 523 -2.93 -17.98 15.94
C GLN A 523 -2.78 -19.51 15.94
N LYS A 524 -1.76 -20.06 16.61
CA LYS A 524 -1.36 -21.48 16.50
C LYS A 524 -2.49 -22.49 16.71
N LYS A 525 -3.43 -22.16 17.60
CA LYS A 525 -4.55 -23.03 17.98
C LYS A 525 -5.82 -22.79 17.14
N LYS A 526 -5.85 -21.78 16.28
CA LYS A 526 -7.03 -21.46 15.47
C LYS A 526 -7.10 -22.38 14.25
N ILE A 527 -8.29 -22.95 14.04
CA ILE A 527 -8.61 -23.75 12.86
C ILE A 527 -8.95 -22.80 11.71
N ILE A 528 -8.33 -23.04 10.57
CA ILE A 528 -8.65 -22.40 9.30
C ILE A 528 -9.57 -23.30 8.52
N ILE A 529 -10.52 -22.66 7.85
CA ILE A 529 -11.41 -23.30 6.91
C ILE A 529 -11.03 -22.85 5.50
N SER A 530 -10.92 -23.80 4.57
CA SER A 530 -10.66 -23.56 3.15
C SER A 530 -11.74 -24.23 2.30
N SER A 531 -12.27 -23.52 1.31
CA SER A 531 -13.05 -24.18 0.26
C SER A 531 -12.12 -25.05 -0.59
N ASP A 532 -12.41 -26.35 -0.69
CA ASP A 532 -11.86 -27.27 -1.68
C ASP A 532 -12.05 -26.70 -3.09
N LEU A 533 -11.10 -25.92 -3.52
CA LEU A 533 -10.94 -25.54 -4.90
C LEU A 533 -9.46 -25.68 -5.12
N ASP A 534 -9.06 -26.63 -5.96
CA ASP A 534 -7.74 -26.65 -6.57
C ASP A 534 -7.49 -25.26 -7.17
N ILE A 535 -6.77 -24.43 -6.41
CA ILE A 535 -6.49 -23.02 -6.70
C ILE A 535 -5.66 -22.88 -8.01
N LEU A 536 -5.30 -23.99 -8.65
CA LEU A 536 -4.50 -24.06 -9.86
C LEU A 536 -5.30 -24.25 -11.16
N GLU A 537 -6.52 -24.79 -11.15
CA GLU A 537 -7.22 -25.15 -12.41
C GLU A 537 -8.20 -24.09 -12.95
N PHE A 538 -8.51 -23.06 -12.17
CA PHE A 538 -9.25 -21.92 -12.68
C PHE A 538 -8.32 -20.72 -12.76
N PHE A 539 -8.24 -20.12 -13.96
CA PHE A 539 -7.66 -18.82 -14.29
C PHE A 539 -6.22 -18.82 -14.87
N GLU A 540 -6.04 -19.36 -16.09
CA GLU A 540 -5.37 -18.58 -17.14
C GLU A 540 -6.41 -17.60 -17.76
N PRO A 541 -5.98 -16.46 -18.33
CA PRO A 541 -6.88 -15.44 -18.90
C PRO A 541 -7.85 -15.96 -19.96
#